data_AF-A0A2V7SJ53-F1
#
_entry.id   AF-A0A2V7SJ53-F1
#
_cell.length_a   1.000
_cell.length_b   1.000
_cell.length_c   1.000
_cell.angle_alpha   90.00
_cell.angle_beta   90.00
_cell.angle_gamma   90.00
#
_symmetry.space_group_name_H-M   'P 1'
#
loop_
_entity.id
_entity.type
_entity.pdbx_description
1 polymer ?
#
loop_
_entity_poly.entity_id
_entity_poly.type
_entity_poly.pdbx_seq_one_letter_code
_entity_poly.pdbx_strand_id
1 'polypeptide(L)'
;MSPRLRREVPRPEVRCATCRAELEPFWACCANCGRRLEWRDTQRITGTECRYCRWMVSDKFSFCPWCGRDIADADSSSEPLKAPKGFKYHARCDWGCGGGVQYPMTYCPWCGREQSWRYDHFENICPHCDKGVDDWMDTCPWCGADATGRDLIPRALRRARRLLVVSRIRDWSYRILLRPGVSGVAPDAPKIIEIDRRYVLGKRRRDEISWNMLTGLLLHELGHSFLYHHWTWTRRGRFRRAFGEVRMAYRVADEHWVDFERRGVATTLADYVSAYAGTHPQEDFAETFRFYVARRGRLRELFGEFGRKRKGVVVFEKFLVLHDFVRSLRGWK
;
A
#
# COMPACT_ATOMS: atom_id res chain seq x y z
N MET A 1 -6.28 -47.75 -12.01
CA MET A 1 -5.06 -47.02 -12.44
C MET A 1 -5.10 -45.64 -11.78
N SER A 2 -4.39 -45.45 -10.67
CA SER A 2 -4.31 -44.15 -10.00
C SER A 2 -3.38 -43.19 -10.75
N PRO A 3 -3.74 -41.90 -10.90
CA PRO A 3 -2.82 -40.91 -11.44
C PRO A 3 -1.66 -40.75 -10.47
N ARG A 4 -0.44 -40.90 -10.98
CA ARG A 4 0.80 -40.66 -10.25
C ARG A 4 0.81 -39.20 -9.79
N LEU A 5 0.62 -38.98 -8.49
CA LEU A 5 0.98 -37.74 -7.81
C LEU A 5 2.46 -37.47 -8.14
N ARG A 6 2.71 -36.47 -8.99
CA ARG A 6 4.04 -35.89 -9.14
C ARG A 6 4.41 -35.38 -7.74
N ARG A 7 5.40 -36.02 -7.12
CA ARG A 7 6.09 -35.46 -5.94
C ARG A 7 6.54 -34.05 -6.33
N GLU A 8 5.96 -33.04 -5.71
CA GLU A 8 6.50 -31.69 -5.74
C GLU A 8 7.90 -31.77 -5.14
N VAL A 9 8.91 -31.55 -5.98
CA VAL A 9 10.30 -31.47 -5.53
C VAL A 9 10.38 -30.23 -4.63
N PRO A 10 10.77 -30.34 -3.36
CA PRO A 10 10.90 -29.19 -2.48
C PRO A 10 11.85 -28.18 -3.13
N ARG A 11 11.35 -26.97 -3.40
CA ARG A 11 12.20 -25.89 -3.90
C ARG A 11 13.16 -25.51 -2.77
N PRO A 12 14.46 -25.29 -3.05
CA PRO A 12 15.37 -24.81 -2.01
C PRO A 12 14.86 -23.46 -1.51
N GLU A 13 14.45 -23.41 -0.24
CA GLU A 13 14.08 -22.17 0.44
C GLU A 13 15.32 -21.29 0.55
N VAL A 14 15.48 -20.37 -0.39
CA VAL A 14 16.54 -19.37 -0.29
C VAL A 14 16.09 -18.40 0.80
N ARG A 15 16.78 -18.40 1.95
CA ARG A 15 16.44 -17.55 3.10
C ARG A 15 17.42 -16.38 3.20
N CYS A 16 16.93 -15.22 3.61
CA CYS A 16 17.77 -14.05 3.85
C CYS A 16 18.78 -14.33 4.96
N ALA A 17 20.07 -14.07 4.71
CA ALA A 17 21.12 -14.25 5.71
C ALA A 17 21.00 -13.32 6.93
N THR A 18 20.27 -12.21 6.82
CA THR A 18 20.06 -11.26 7.94
C THR A 18 18.79 -11.58 8.73
N CYS A 19 17.63 -11.67 8.09
CA CYS A 19 16.35 -11.81 8.79
C CYS A 19 15.67 -13.18 8.62
N ARG A 20 16.30 -14.13 7.92
CA ARG A 20 15.80 -15.50 7.68
C ARG A 20 14.47 -15.63 6.93
N ALA A 21 13.91 -14.51 6.47
CA ALA A 21 12.74 -14.49 5.60
C ALA A 21 13.01 -15.27 4.31
N GLU A 22 11.98 -15.96 3.82
CA GLU A 22 12.03 -16.63 2.52
C GLU A 22 12.17 -15.61 1.40
N LEU A 23 12.92 -16.01 0.36
CA LEU A 23 13.24 -15.19 -0.79
C LEU A 23 12.78 -15.90 -2.04
N GLU A 24 12.18 -15.15 -2.97
CA GLU A 24 12.03 -15.66 -4.32
C GLU A 24 13.33 -15.51 -5.12
N PRO A 25 13.57 -16.43 -6.08
CA PRO A 25 14.68 -16.32 -7.01
C PRO A 25 14.77 -14.95 -7.68
N PHE A 26 15.99 -14.41 -7.70
CA PHE A 26 16.35 -13.19 -8.42
C PHE A 26 15.72 -11.89 -7.89
N TRP A 27 15.23 -11.86 -6.65
CA TRP A 27 14.98 -10.60 -5.95
C TRP A 27 16.28 -9.84 -5.69
N ALA A 28 16.30 -8.53 -5.95
CA ALA A 28 17.49 -7.69 -5.73
C ALA A 28 17.70 -7.35 -4.26
N CYS A 29 16.62 -7.29 -3.49
CA CYS A 29 16.58 -6.95 -2.08
C CYS A 29 15.68 -7.93 -1.32
N CYS A 30 15.98 -8.16 -0.05
CA CYS A 30 15.08 -8.89 0.84
C CYS A 30 13.83 -8.04 1.12
N ALA A 31 12.64 -8.58 0.86
CA ALA A 31 11.38 -7.87 1.05
C ALA A 31 11.05 -7.52 2.52
N ASN A 32 11.74 -8.14 3.48
CA ASN A 32 11.51 -7.93 4.91
C ASN A 32 12.54 -6.96 5.55
N CYS A 33 13.83 -7.07 5.20
CA CYS A 33 14.87 -6.25 5.84
C CYS A 33 15.64 -5.32 4.89
N GLY A 34 15.32 -5.35 3.59
CA GLY A 34 15.97 -4.50 2.58
C GLY A 34 17.41 -4.86 2.25
N ARG A 35 18.00 -5.90 2.86
CA ARG A 35 19.34 -6.38 2.52
C ARG A 35 19.44 -6.66 1.02
N ARG A 36 20.44 -6.07 0.35
CA ARG A 36 20.78 -6.39 -1.04
C ARG A 36 21.22 -7.84 -1.17
N LEU A 37 20.72 -8.51 -2.20
CA LEU A 37 20.94 -9.93 -2.46
C LEU A 37 21.89 -10.12 -3.64
N GLU A 38 22.67 -11.21 -3.58
CA GLU A 38 23.52 -11.70 -4.66
C GLU A 38 23.08 -13.12 -5.02
N TRP A 39 22.78 -13.38 -6.29
CA TRP A 39 22.36 -14.68 -6.80
C TRP A 39 23.51 -15.39 -7.50
N ARG A 40 24.52 -15.80 -6.74
CA ARG A 40 25.72 -16.49 -7.25
C ARG A 40 25.41 -17.91 -7.72
N ASP A 41 26.18 -18.42 -8.67
CA ASP A 41 26.07 -19.78 -9.16
C ASP A 41 26.82 -20.78 -8.27
N THR A 42 26.52 -20.76 -6.97
CA THR A 42 27.22 -21.57 -5.96
C THR A 42 27.14 -23.07 -6.22
N GLN A 43 26.11 -23.52 -6.93
CA GLN A 43 25.89 -24.92 -7.31
C GLN A 43 26.42 -25.26 -8.70
N ARG A 44 27.08 -24.32 -9.39
CA ARG A 44 27.59 -24.50 -10.76
C ARG A 44 26.51 -24.98 -11.75
N ILE A 45 25.30 -24.44 -11.61
CA ILE A 45 24.16 -24.76 -12.47
C ILE A 45 24.42 -24.24 -13.88
N THR A 46 24.85 -22.97 -14.00
CA THR A 46 25.13 -22.30 -15.29
C THR A 46 26.60 -22.35 -15.65
N GLY A 47 27.49 -22.43 -14.66
CA GLY A 47 28.94 -22.38 -14.82
C GLY A 47 29.50 -20.95 -14.91
N THR A 48 28.64 -19.93 -14.93
CA THR A 48 29.04 -18.56 -15.26
C THR A 48 28.35 -17.54 -14.36
N GLU A 49 29.10 -16.53 -13.92
CA GLU A 49 28.62 -15.39 -13.15
C GLU A 49 28.98 -14.08 -13.86
N CYS A 50 28.10 -13.09 -13.80
CA CYS A 50 28.41 -11.76 -14.33
C CYS A 50 29.53 -11.12 -13.50
N ARG A 51 30.64 -10.75 -14.16
CA ARG A 51 31.79 -10.09 -13.51
C ARG A 51 31.47 -8.78 -12.78
N TYR A 52 30.32 -8.16 -13.08
CA TYR A 52 29.92 -6.87 -12.53
C TYR A 52 28.95 -6.98 -11.35
N CYS A 53 27.85 -7.73 -11.51
CA CYS A 53 26.84 -7.87 -10.45
C CYS A 53 26.96 -9.18 -9.65
N ARG A 54 27.81 -10.13 -10.10
CA ARG A 54 28.04 -11.45 -9.50
C ARG A 54 26.81 -12.36 -9.45
N TRP A 55 25.77 -12.01 -10.21
CA TRP A 55 24.63 -12.90 -10.37
C TRP A 55 24.95 -13.92 -11.44
N MET A 56 24.41 -15.12 -11.27
CA MET A 56 24.51 -16.21 -12.24
C MET A 56 23.96 -15.75 -13.60
N VAL A 57 24.71 -16.08 -14.65
CA VAL A 57 24.39 -15.82 -16.06
C VAL A 57 24.73 -17.07 -16.87
N SER A 58 24.44 -17.08 -18.18
CA SER A 58 24.97 -18.08 -19.09
C SER A 58 26.17 -17.51 -19.83
N ASP A 59 27.16 -18.35 -20.09
CA ASP A 59 28.18 -18.19 -21.15
C ASP A 59 27.59 -17.82 -22.52
N LYS A 60 26.38 -18.28 -22.84
CA LYS A 60 25.69 -17.96 -24.09
C LYS A 60 25.15 -16.53 -24.18
N PHE A 61 25.11 -15.77 -23.08
CA PHE A 61 24.50 -14.44 -23.07
C PHE A 61 25.50 -13.36 -23.49
N SER A 62 25.16 -12.54 -24.48
CA SER A 62 25.95 -11.34 -24.82
C SER A 62 25.81 -10.22 -23.78
N PHE A 63 24.66 -10.14 -23.09
CA PHE A 63 24.39 -9.10 -22.09
C PHE A 63 23.94 -9.71 -20.77
N CYS A 64 24.36 -9.09 -19.66
CA CYS A 64 23.89 -9.50 -18.35
C CYS A 64 22.42 -9.13 -18.18
N PRO A 65 21.51 -10.10 -17.98
CA PRO A 65 20.08 -9.83 -17.89
C PRO A 65 19.66 -9.07 -16.62
N TRP A 66 20.59 -8.90 -15.67
CA TRP A 66 20.34 -8.28 -14.37
C TRP A 66 20.84 -6.84 -14.29
N CYS A 67 21.98 -6.53 -14.92
CA CYS A 67 22.61 -5.21 -14.87
C CYS A 67 22.81 -4.54 -16.23
N GLY A 68 22.42 -5.20 -17.32
CA GLY A 68 22.43 -4.65 -18.69
C GLY A 68 23.81 -4.48 -19.32
N ARG A 69 24.89 -4.78 -18.59
CA ARG A 69 26.25 -4.68 -19.12
C ARG A 69 26.51 -5.76 -20.15
N ASP A 70 27.25 -5.39 -21.18
CA ASP A 70 27.86 -6.31 -22.13
C ASP A 70 28.80 -7.26 -21.37
N ILE A 71 28.59 -8.56 -21.57
CA ILE A 71 29.37 -9.65 -21.01
C ILE A 71 29.81 -10.62 -22.11
N ALA A 72 29.72 -10.21 -23.38
CA ALA A 72 30.01 -11.07 -24.51
C ALA A 72 31.46 -11.57 -24.45
N ASP A 73 31.59 -12.87 -24.59
CA ASP A 73 32.84 -13.60 -24.75
C ASP A 73 32.78 -14.48 -26.02
N ALA A 74 33.78 -15.34 -26.19
CA ALA A 74 33.87 -16.22 -27.36
C ALA A 74 32.71 -17.23 -27.46
N ASP A 75 32.03 -17.53 -26.34
CA ASP A 75 30.96 -18.52 -26.25
C ASP A 75 29.55 -17.88 -26.28
N SER A 76 29.48 -16.56 -26.25
CA SER A 76 28.25 -15.77 -26.28
C SER A 76 27.58 -15.77 -27.66
N SER A 77 26.24 -15.80 -27.67
CA SER A 77 25.44 -15.81 -28.90
C SER A 77 24.51 -14.59 -28.96
N SER A 78 24.41 -13.96 -30.14
CA SER A 78 23.40 -12.93 -30.43
C SER A 78 22.01 -13.50 -30.75
N GLU A 79 21.93 -14.80 -31.06
CA GLU A 79 20.70 -15.48 -31.47
C GLU A 79 20.22 -16.53 -30.44
N PRO A 80 18.92 -16.61 -30.11
CA PRO A 80 18.47 -17.42 -28.99
C PRO A 80 17.32 -18.36 -29.35
N LEU A 81 17.62 -19.64 -29.50
CA LEU A 81 16.56 -20.59 -29.88
C LEU A 81 16.27 -21.63 -28.80
N LYS A 82 17.00 -21.62 -27.67
CA LYS A 82 16.72 -22.46 -26.49
C LYS A 82 17.12 -21.76 -25.18
N ALA A 83 16.35 -22.01 -24.11
CA ALA A 83 16.71 -21.55 -22.77
C ALA A 83 18.04 -22.20 -22.34
N PRO A 84 19.05 -21.42 -21.92
CA PRO A 84 20.27 -21.99 -21.37
C PRO A 84 20.01 -22.77 -20.08
N LYS A 85 20.97 -23.63 -19.72
CA LYS A 85 20.88 -24.43 -18.49
C LYS A 85 20.66 -23.52 -17.28
N GLY A 86 19.75 -23.89 -16.39
CA GLY A 86 19.42 -23.09 -15.20
C GLY A 86 18.41 -21.96 -15.43
N PHE A 87 18.06 -21.65 -16.68
CA PHE A 87 17.10 -20.63 -17.03
C PHE A 87 15.84 -21.19 -17.70
N LYS A 88 14.73 -20.47 -17.59
CA LYS A 88 13.44 -20.79 -18.21
C LYS A 88 13.09 -19.75 -19.26
N TYR A 89 12.34 -20.18 -20.28
CA TYR A 89 11.78 -19.27 -21.28
C TYR A 89 10.36 -18.91 -20.87
N HIS A 90 10.15 -17.70 -20.36
CA HIS A 90 8.84 -17.21 -19.94
C HIS A 90 8.17 -16.32 -21.00
N ALA A 91 8.96 -15.53 -21.73
CA ALA A 91 8.44 -14.62 -22.76
C ALA A 91 9.49 -14.34 -23.84
N ARG A 92 9.03 -13.90 -25.02
CA ARG A 92 9.88 -13.35 -26.10
C ARG A 92 10.41 -11.97 -25.68
N CYS A 93 11.53 -11.56 -26.25
CA CYS A 93 12.05 -10.20 -26.09
C CYS A 93 11.06 -9.16 -26.65
N ASP A 94 10.73 -8.16 -25.84
CA ASP A 94 9.82 -7.07 -26.21
C ASP A 94 10.25 -6.28 -27.46
N TRP A 95 11.56 -6.27 -27.74
CA TRP A 95 12.15 -5.51 -28.84
C TRP A 95 12.36 -6.33 -30.12
N GLY A 96 11.79 -7.53 -30.20
CA GLY A 96 11.74 -8.29 -31.45
C GLY A 96 13.06 -8.92 -31.90
N CYS A 97 14.10 -8.98 -31.06
CA CYS A 97 15.38 -9.63 -31.41
C CYS A 97 15.30 -11.17 -31.53
N GLY A 98 14.10 -11.77 -31.46
CA GLY A 98 13.90 -13.22 -31.39
C GLY A 98 14.17 -13.84 -30.02
N GLY A 99 14.94 -13.12 -29.17
CA GLY A 99 15.22 -13.30 -27.74
C GLY A 99 14.26 -14.13 -26.91
N GLY A 100 14.78 -15.12 -26.17
CA GLY A 100 14.06 -15.71 -25.04
C GLY A 100 14.46 -15.12 -23.69
N VAL A 101 13.49 -14.71 -22.87
CA VAL A 101 13.73 -14.10 -21.55
C VAL A 101 13.00 -14.84 -20.42
N GLN A 102 13.59 -14.79 -19.22
CA GLN A 102 13.02 -15.35 -17.99
C GLN A 102 12.55 -14.22 -17.08
N TYR A 103 11.40 -14.38 -16.43
CA TYR A 103 11.04 -13.53 -15.30
C TYR A 103 12.04 -13.72 -14.14
N PRO A 104 12.55 -12.67 -13.47
CA PRO A 104 12.27 -11.24 -13.64
C PRO A 104 13.45 -10.47 -14.30
N MET A 105 14.06 -11.02 -15.36
CA MET A 105 15.20 -10.40 -16.05
C MET A 105 14.87 -8.96 -16.47
N THR A 106 15.70 -8.00 -16.09
CA THR A 106 15.47 -6.57 -16.40
C THR A 106 15.92 -6.22 -17.81
N TYR A 107 16.94 -6.90 -18.32
CA TYR A 107 17.48 -6.71 -19.66
C TYR A 107 17.41 -8.00 -20.46
N CYS A 108 17.18 -7.88 -21.76
CA CYS A 108 17.29 -8.99 -22.69
C CYS A 108 18.77 -9.42 -22.76
N PRO A 109 19.10 -10.70 -22.48
CA PRO A 109 20.48 -11.15 -22.50
C PRO A 109 21.10 -11.22 -23.90
N TRP A 110 20.30 -11.00 -24.96
CA TRP A 110 20.70 -11.13 -26.35
C TRP A 110 20.96 -9.77 -27.01
N CYS A 111 20.08 -8.79 -26.78
CA CYS A 111 20.18 -7.46 -27.38
C CYS A 111 20.43 -6.33 -26.36
N GLY A 112 20.51 -6.65 -25.08
CA GLY A 112 20.79 -5.69 -24.00
C GLY A 112 19.64 -4.72 -23.68
N ARG A 113 18.52 -4.77 -24.41
CA ARG A 113 17.39 -3.84 -24.19
C ARG A 113 16.52 -4.23 -23.01
N GLU A 114 15.97 -3.23 -22.31
CA GLU A 114 15.10 -3.43 -21.14
C GLU A 114 13.84 -4.23 -21.47
N GLN A 115 13.40 -5.05 -20.52
CA GLN A 115 12.22 -5.90 -20.61
C GLN A 115 11.15 -5.42 -19.64
N SER A 116 9.90 -5.49 -20.11
CA SER A 116 8.71 -5.26 -19.31
C SER A 116 8.16 -6.59 -18.79
N TRP A 117 7.59 -6.56 -17.58
CA TRP A 117 6.94 -7.72 -16.99
C TRP A 117 5.60 -7.32 -16.40
N ARG A 118 4.63 -8.22 -16.50
CA ARG A 118 3.39 -8.13 -15.74
C ARG A 118 3.62 -8.68 -14.34
N TYR A 119 3.03 -8.03 -13.35
CA TYR A 119 3.19 -8.35 -11.93
C TYR A 119 1.87 -8.81 -11.30
N ASP A 120 1.00 -9.42 -12.11
CA ASP A 120 -0.38 -9.77 -11.75
C ASP A 120 -0.50 -10.82 -10.62
N HIS A 121 0.61 -11.41 -10.19
CA HIS A 121 0.66 -12.35 -9.06
C HIS A 121 0.92 -11.68 -7.71
N PHE A 122 1.26 -10.39 -7.70
CA PHE A 122 1.38 -9.60 -6.48
C PHE A 122 0.06 -8.92 -6.17
N GLU A 123 -0.19 -8.67 -4.89
CA GLU A 123 -1.38 -7.93 -4.44
C GLU A 123 -1.39 -6.49 -4.97
N ASN A 124 -0.21 -5.89 -5.12
CA ASN A 124 -0.07 -4.46 -5.40
C ASN A 124 1.23 -4.10 -6.15
N ILE A 125 1.44 -2.81 -6.39
CA ILE A 125 2.68 -2.28 -6.99
C ILE A 125 3.43 -1.34 -6.05
N CYS A 126 4.76 -1.34 -6.16
CA CYS A 126 5.64 -0.47 -5.41
C CYS A 126 5.47 0.99 -5.85
N PRO A 127 5.29 1.96 -4.94
CA PRO A 127 5.13 3.36 -5.28
C PRO A 127 6.42 4.04 -5.79
N HIS A 128 7.57 3.35 -5.69
CA HIS A 128 8.87 3.87 -6.12
C HIS A 128 9.32 3.37 -7.50
N CYS A 129 8.95 2.14 -7.89
CA CYS A 129 9.44 1.54 -9.13
C CYS A 129 8.38 0.80 -9.95
N ASP A 130 7.09 0.86 -9.56
CA ASP A 130 5.94 0.28 -10.26
C ASP A 130 5.99 -1.24 -10.50
N LYS A 131 6.92 -1.95 -9.86
CA LYS A 131 7.01 -3.42 -9.87
C LYS A 131 6.15 -4.01 -8.74
N GLY A 132 5.69 -5.23 -8.91
CA GLY A 132 4.77 -5.90 -7.97
C GLY A 132 5.34 -6.09 -6.57
N VAL A 133 4.51 -5.88 -5.55
CA VAL A 133 4.81 -6.11 -4.14
C VAL A 133 3.55 -6.55 -3.41
N ASP A 134 3.72 -7.39 -2.39
CA ASP A 134 2.62 -7.77 -1.49
C ASP A 134 2.49 -6.79 -0.34
N ASP A 135 1.31 -6.72 0.28
CA ASP A 135 0.97 -5.71 1.27
C ASP A 135 1.76 -5.83 2.56
N TRP A 136 2.23 -7.04 2.87
CA TRP A 136 3.04 -7.34 4.04
C TRP A 136 4.53 -7.18 3.82
N MET A 137 4.99 -6.85 2.61
CA MET A 137 6.38 -6.51 2.36
C MET A 137 6.71 -5.14 2.97
N ASP A 138 7.77 -5.07 3.76
CA ASP A 138 8.27 -3.79 4.31
C ASP A 138 9.18 -3.08 3.31
N THR A 139 9.90 -3.84 2.49
CA THR A 139 10.82 -3.34 1.48
C THR A 139 10.48 -3.91 0.11
N CYS A 140 10.60 -3.10 -0.93
CA CYS A 140 10.44 -3.54 -2.30
C CYS A 140 11.61 -4.46 -2.68
N PRO A 141 11.36 -5.71 -3.10
CA PRO A 141 12.42 -6.65 -3.45
C PRO A 141 13.18 -6.24 -4.72
N TRP A 142 12.68 -5.25 -5.47
CA TRP A 142 13.26 -4.83 -6.73
C TRP A 142 14.16 -3.60 -6.60
N CYS A 143 13.69 -2.55 -5.90
CA CYS A 143 14.41 -1.29 -5.77
C CYS A 143 14.99 -1.04 -4.37
N GLY A 144 14.61 -1.85 -3.37
CA GLY A 144 15.07 -1.70 -1.99
C GLY A 144 14.44 -0.52 -1.22
N ALA A 145 13.53 0.23 -1.82
CA ALA A 145 12.77 1.28 -1.15
C ALA A 145 11.61 0.71 -0.31
N ASP A 146 10.98 1.53 0.53
CA ASP A 146 9.79 1.14 1.31
C ASP A 146 8.66 0.67 0.38
N ALA A 147 8.23 -0.59 0.51
CA ALA A 147 7.19 -1.17 -0.34
C ALA A 147 5.80 -0.57 -0.08
N THR A 148 5.59 0.03 1.10
CA THR A 148 4.33 0.65 1.51
C THR A 148 4.21 2.10 1.06
N GLY A 149 5.32 2.77 0.74
CA GLY A 149 5.35 4.21 0.43
C GLY A 149 5.12 5.14 1.62
N ARG A 150 5.19 4.64 2.86
CA ARG A 150 5.04 5.48 4.06
C ARG A 150 6.18 6.50 4.18
N ASP A 151 7.35 6.17 3.66
CA ASP A 151 8.49 7.06 3.48
C ASP A 151 8.19 8.28 2.59
N LEU A 152 7.18 8.20 1.71
CA LEU A 152 6.72 9.30 0.86
C LEU A 152 5.75 10.26 1.57
N ILE A 153 5.07 9.82 2.64
CA ILE A 153 4.12 10.65 3.41
C ILE A 153 4.48 10.89 4.89
N PRO A 154 5.77 11.09 5.25
CA PRO A 154 6.20 11.02 6.65
C PRO A 154 5.64 12.17 7.50
N ARG A 155 5.34 13.33 6.89
CA ARG A 155 4.74 14.47 7.59
C ARG A 155 3.29 14.22 8.01
N ALA A 156 2.48 13.68 7.09
CA ALA A 156 1.09 13.35 7.36
C ALA A 156 1.00 12.23 8.41
N LEU A 157 1.82 11.18 8.29
CA LEU A 157 1.89 10.09 9.26
C LEU A 157 2.26 10.56 10.67
N ARG A 158 3.31 11.40 10.80
CA ARG A 158 3.70 11.98 12.10
C ARG A 158 2.57 12.82 12.69
N ARG A 159 1.89 13.61 11.86
CA ARG A 159 0.79 14.47 12.31
C ARG A 159 -0.41 13.65 12.78
N ALA A 160 -0.84 12.65 12.00
CA ALA A 160 -1.93 11.75 12.33
C ALA A 160 -1.64 11.01 13.65
N ARG A 161 -0.44 10.40 13.78
CA ARG A 161 0.00 9.74 15.03
C ARG A 161 -0.06 10.67 16.24
N ARG A 162 0.45 11.90 16.13
CA ARG A 162 0.36 12.89 17.22
C ARG A 162 -1.09 13.18 17.61
N LEU A 163 -2.00 13.31 16.64
CA LEU A 163 -3.41 13.60 16.89
C LEU A 163 -4.14 12.42 17.56
N LEU A 164 -3.83 11.19 17.16
CA LEU A 164 -4.33 9.98 17.82
C LEU A 164 -3.87 9.90 19.28
N VAL A 165 -2.58 10.19 19.54
CA VAL A 165 -2.01 10.23 20.91
C VAL A 165 -2.72 11.28 21.76
N VAL A 166 -2.90 12.51 21.26
CA VAL A 166 -3.65 13.57 21.96
C VAL A 166 -5.10 13.15 22.24
N SER A 167 -5.69 12.35 21.35
CA SER A 167 -7.04 11.78 21.49
C SER A 167 -7.09 10.55 22.41
N ARG A 168 -5.92 10.07 22.88
CA ARG A 168 -5.73 8.84 23.65
C ARG A 168 -6.35 7.64 22.94
N ILE A 169 -6.08 7.54 21.63
CA ILE A 169 -6.41 6.40 20.78
C ILE A 169 -5.11 5.63 20.56
N ARG A 170 -5.13 4.32 20.82
CA ARG A 170 -3.96 3.46 20.64
C ARG A 170 -3.90 2.99 19.19
N ASP A 171 -2.67 2.79 18.70
CA ASP A 171 -2.43 2.05 17.46
C ASP A 171 -2.81 0.58 17.71
N TRP A 172 -3.63 0.01 16.82
CA TRP A 172 -4.09 -1.39 16.89
C TRP A 172 -3.41 -2.28 15.83
N SER A 173 -2.20 -1.86 15.41
CA SER A 173 -1.35 -2.48 14.39
C SER A 173 -1.97 -2.40 12.98
N TYR A 174 -2.49 -1.23 12.62
CA TYR A 174 -2.90 -0.96 11.24
C TYR A 174 -1.68 -0.65 10.35
N ARG A 175 -1.83 -0.87 9.05
CA ARG A 175 -0.82 -0.64 8.01
C ARG A 175 -1.37 0.34 6.99
N ILE A 176 -0.57 1.35 6.65
CA ILE A 176 -0.91 2.36 5.65
C ILE A 176 -0.11 2.06 4.39
N LEU A 177 -0.78 1.98 3.25
CA LEU A 177 -0.20 1.64 1.96
C LEU A 177 -0.52 2.74 0.94
N LEU A 178 0.48 3.16 0.17
CA LEU A 178 0.30 4.06 -0.97
C LEU A 178 0.13 3.26 -2.25
N ARG A 179 -1.10 3.17 -2.76
CA ARG A 179 -1.48 2.32 -3.89
C ARG A 179 -2.13 3.15 -5.01
N PRO A 180 -2.09 2.69 -6.28
CA PRO A 180 -2.94 3.27 -7.31
C PRO A 180 -4.41 2.94 -7.02
N GLY A 181 -5.34 3.89 -7.21
CA GLY A 181 -6.76 3.62 -7.07
C GLY A 181 -7.48 4.65 -6.23
N VAL A 182 -8.48 4.22 -5.46
CA VAL A 182 -9.26 5.07 -4.56
C VAL A 182 -8.75 4.84 -3.13
N SER A 183 -8.68 5.91 -2.33
CA SER A 183 -8.32 5.75 -0.91
C SER A 183 -9.47 5.13 -0.15
N GLY A 184 -9.17 4.21 0.77
CA GLY A 184 -10.22 3.46 1.43
C GLY A 184 -9.71 2.45 2.44
N VAL A 185 -10.67 1.82 3.12
CA VAL A 185 -10.48 0.66 3.97
C VAL A 185 -11.51 -0.39 3.60
N ALA A 186 -11.08 -1.61 3.34
CA ALA A 186 -12.00 -2.71 3.08
C ALA A 186 -12.57 -3.27 4.40
N PRO A 187 -13.88 -3.57 4.51
CA PRO A 187 -14.48 -4.09 5.74
C PRO A 187 -13.91 -5.44 6.22
N ASP A 188 -13.43 -6.27 5.30
CA ASP A 188 -12.79 -7.57 5.54
C ASP A 188 -11.30 -7.46 5.89
N ALA A 189 -10.65 -6.36 5.50
CA ALA A 189 -9.26 -6.05 5.85
C ALA A 189 -9.12 -4.71 6.59
N PRO A 190 -9.78 -4.52 7.76
CA PRO A 190 -9.85 -3.22 8.44
C PRO A 190 -8.51 -2.66 8.93
N LYS A 191 -7.46 -3.47 8.95
CA LYS A 191 -6.09 -3.06 9.29
C LYS A 191 -5.33 -2.46 8.11
N ILE A 192 -5.77 -2.67 6.88
CA ILE A 192 -5.11 -2.15 5.69
C ILE A 192 -5.80 -0.86 5.28
N ILE A 193 -5.04 0.23 5.28
CA ILE A 193 -5.52 1.56 4.91
C ILE A 193 -4.81 1.97 3.63
N GLU A 194 -5.56 2.04 2.55
CA GLU A 194 -5.04 2.42 1.25
C GLU A 194 -5.21 3.91 1.01
N ILE A 195 -4.12 4.53 0.57
CA ILE A 195 -4.09 5.95 0.18
C ILE A 195 -3.66 6.01 -1.26
N ASP A 196 -4.43 6.73 -2.07
CA ASP A 196 -4.12 6.91 -3.48
C ASP A 196 -2.78 7.64 -3.62
N ARG A 197 -1.83 6.96 -4.25
CA ARG A 197 -0.48 7.47 -4.48
C ARG A 197 -0.46 8.75 -5.32
N ARG A 198 -1.51 9.05 -6.11
CA ARG A 198 -1.62 10.28 -6.92
C ARG A 198 -1.59 11.56 -6.11
N TYR A 199 -1.88 11.50 -4.81
CA TYR A 199 -1.74 12.66 -3.92
C TYR A 199 -0.28 13.07 -3.67
N VAL A 200 0.68 12.20 -4.02
CA VAL A 200 2.09 12.35 -3.69
C VAL A 200 2.97 12.20 -4.93
N LEU A 201 2.72 11.16 -5.73
CA LEU A 201 3.45 10.89 -6.97
C LEU A 201 3.03 11.88 -8.06
N GLY A 202 4.00 12.26 -8.90
CA GLY A 202 3.81 13.27 -9.96
C GLY A 202 3.95 14.72 -9.48
N LYS A 203 4.14 14.96 -8.18
CA LYS A 203 4.46 16.29 -7.64
C LYS A 203 5.96 16.55 -7.75
N ARG A 204 6.36 17.66 -8.37
CA ARG A 204 7.78 17.98 -8.61
C ARG A 204 8.47 18.46 -7.35
N ARG A 205 7.75 19.16 -6.49
CA ARG A 205 8.25 19.65 -5.20
C ARG A 205 7.38 19.19 -4.03
N ARG A 206 8.02 18.99 -2.87
CA ARG A 206 7.36 18.53 -1.63
C ARG A 206 6.34 19.51 -1.04
N ASP A 207 6.37 20.77 -1.45
CA ASP A 207 5.40 21.80 -1.06
C ASP A 207 4.13 21.80 -1.91
N GLU A 208 4.14 21.14 -3.08
CA GLU A 208 2.93 20.88 -3.86
C GLU A 208 2.03 19.82 -3.20
N ILE A 209 2.56 19.07 -2.24
CA ILE A 209 1.81 18.06 -1.48
C ILE A 209 1.02 18.78 -0.38
N SER A 210 -0.31 18.68 -0.46
CA SER A 210 -1.18 19.16 0.62
C SER A 210 -1.14 18.23 1.82
N TRP A 211 -0.19 18.48 2.73
CA TRP A 211 0.00 17.69 3.94
C TRP A 211 -1.21 17.70 4.88
N ASN A 212 -1.99 18.80 4.87
CA ASN A 212 -3.20 18.92 5.67
C ASN A 212 -4.32 18.03 5.11
N MET A 213 -4.51 18.05 3.80
CA MET A 213 -5.43 17.18 3.08
C MET A 213 -5.11 15.71 3.38
N LEU A 214 -3.85 15.30 3.19
CA LEU A 214 -3.40 13.93 3.48
C LEU A 214 -3.60 13.53 4.94
N THR A 215 -3.35 14.44 5.88
CA THR A 215 -3.63 14.17 7.30
C THR A 215 -5.13 13.98 7.54
N GLY A 216 -5.97 14.80 6.90
CA GLY A 216 -7.42 14.71 6.97
C GLY A 216 -7.92 13.37 6.44
N LEU A 217 -7.50 13.01 5.23
CA LEU A 217 -7.80 11.73 4.58
C LEU A 217 -7.36 10.55 5.45
N LEU A 218 -6.11 10.54 5.93
CA LEU A 218 -5.62 9.47 6.81
C LEU A 218 -6.49 9.29 8.06
N LEU A 219 -6.91 10.39 8.69
CA LEU A 219 -7.77 10.34 9.86
C LEU A 219 -9.20 9.89 9.52
N HIS A 220 -9.69 10.23 8.33
CA HIS A 220 -10.97 9.75 7.82
C HIS A 220 -10.92 8.23 7.63
N GLU A 221 -9.95 7.72 6.89
CA GLU A 221 -9.79 6.27 6.66
C GLU A 221 -9.54 5.51 7.96
N LEU A 222 -8.80 6.09 8.90
CA LEU A 222 -8.68 5.52 10.24
C LEU A 222 -10.04 5.42 10.95
N GLY A 223 -10.95 6.37 10.73
CA GLY A 223 -12.33 6.30 11.21
C GLY A 223 -13.04 5.04 10.71
N HIS A 224 -12.96 4.75 9.41
CA HIS A 224 -13.46 3.50 8.82
C HIS A 224 -12.78 2.26 9.41
N SER A 225 -11.44 2.26 9.46
CA SER A 225 -10.63 1.19 10.06
C SER A 225 -11.10 0.82 11.48
N PHE A 226 -11.26 1.83 12.36
CA PHE A 226 -11.75 1.60 13.71
C PHE A 226 -13.23 1.14 13.74
N LEU A 227 -14.09 1.67 12.87
CA LEU A 227 -15.49 1.27 12.82
C LEU A 227 -15.66 -0.18 12.39
N TYR A 228 -14.98 -0.60 11.33
CA TYR A 228 -15.02 -1.97 10.82
C TYR A 228 -14.44 -2.97 11.81
N HIS A 229 -13.33 -2.62 12.49
CA HIS A 229 -12.81 -3.45 13.56
C HIS A 229 -13.81 -3.65 14.71
N HIS A 230 -14.60 -2.62 14.99
CA HIS A 230 -15.57 -2.61 16.07
C HIS A 230 -17.01 -2.62 15.57
N TRP A 231 -17.29 -3.38 14.51
CA TRP A 231 -18.56 -3.32 13.79
C TRP A 231 -19.80 -3.49 14.68
N THR A 232 -19.70 -4.24 15.78
CA THR A 232 -20.80 -4.42 16.75
C THR A 232 -21.30 -3.12 17.37
N TRP A 233 -20.49 -2.05 17.39
CA TRP A 233 -20.91 -0.72 17.85
C TRP A 233 -22.05 -0.12 17.02
N THR A 234 -22.07 -0.41 15.72
CA THR A 234 -23.12 0.09 14.80
C THR A 234 -24.53 -0.37 15.20
N ARG A 235 -24.62 -1.49 15.93
CA ARG A 235 -25.89 -2.08 16.39
C ARG A 235 -26.45 -1.42 17.65
N ARG A 236 -25.66 -0.57 18.33
CA ARG A 236 -26.09 0.09 19.56
C ARG A 236 -27.14 1.15 19.26
N GLY A 237 -28.20 1.22 20.07
CA GLY A 237 -29.27 2.21 19.89
C GLY A 237 -28.78 3.67 19.89
N ARG A 238 -27.75 3.98 20.69
CA ARG A 238 -27.11 5.31 20.67
C ARG A 238 -26.40 5.62 19.35
N PHE A 239 -25.74 4.63 18.74
CA PHE A 239 -25.09 4.81 17.44
C PHE A 239 -26.13 5.06 16.35
N ARG A 240 -27.16 4.21 16.28
CA ARG A 240 -28.25 4.32 15.29
C ARG A 240 -28.99 5.65 15.34
N ARG A 241 -29.24 6.17 16.55
CA ARG A 241 -29.85 7.49 16.71
C ARG A 241 -28.97 8.63 16.21
N ALA A 242 -27.66 8.55 16.45
CA ALA A 242 -26.74 9.62 16.10
C ALA A 242 -26.33 9.60 14.62
N PHE A 243 -26.03 8.43 14.06
CA PHE A 243 -25.44 8.27 12.72
C PHE A 243 -26.38 7.61 11.71
N GLY A 244 -27.42 6.89 12.15
CA GLY A 244 -28.30 6.10 11.29
C GLY A 244 -27.95 4.60 11.26
N GLU A 245 -28.72 3.84 10.47
CA GLU A 245 -28.57 2.39 10.32
C GLU A 245 -27.63 2.06 9.16
N VAL A 246 -26.40 1.62 9.47
CA VAL A 246 -25.35 1.32 8.48
C VAL A 246 -25.71 0.22 7.46
N ARG A 247 -26.75 -0.58 7.72
CA ARG A 247 -27.20 -1.69 6.85
C ARG A 247 -28.26 -1.28 5.83
N MET A 248 -28.77 -0.05 5.92
CA MET A 248 -29.74 0.45 4.95
C MET A 248 -29.03 1.00 3.72
N ALA A 249 -29.65 0.85 2.55
CA ALA A 249 -29.19 1.50 1.34
C ALA A 249 -29.59 2.99 1.39
N TYR A 250 -28.59 3.87 1.38
CA TYR A 250 -28.81 5.32 1.28
C TYR A 250 -28.65 5.74 -0.17
N ARG A 251 -29.52 6.64 -0.65
CA ARG A 251 -29.33 7.27 -1.97
C ARG A 251 -28.11 8.18 -1.88
N VAL A 252 -27.02 7.74 -2.48
CA VAL A 252 -25.85 8.59 -2.69
C VAL A 252 -26.27 9.66 -3.68
N ALA A 253 -26.35 10.92 -3.24
CA ALA A 253 -26.40 12.02 -4.18
C ALA A 253 -25.04 12.05 -4.91
N ASP A 254 -25.06 12.03 -6.23
CA ASP A 254 -23.87 11.97 -7.07
C ASP A 254 -22.80 12.99 -6.63
N GLU A 255 -21.55 12.51 -6.65
CA GLU A 255 -20.29 13.26 -6.58
C GLU A 255 -20.25 14.46 -5.62
N HIS A 256 -20.40 14.22 -4.33
CA HIS A 256 -19.87 15.14 -3.33
C HIS A 256 -18.34 15.04 -3.31
N TRP A 257 -17.67 15.93 -4.05
CA TRP A 257 -16.22 16.15 -3.95
C TRP A 257 -15.81 16.28 -2.47
N VAL A 258 -14.94 15.37 -2.01
CA VAL A 258 -14.46 15.36 -0.63
C VAL A 258 -13.31 16.34 -0.48
N ASP A 259 -13.58 17.47 0.16
CA ASP A 259 -12.57 18.47 0.47
C ASP A 259 -11.97 18.20 1.87
N PHE A 260 -10.91 17.39 1.92
CA PHE A 260 -10.15 17.14 3.15
C PHE A 260 -9.25 18.33 3.56
N GLU A 261 -9.10 19.35 2.71
CA GLU A 261 -8.41 20.60 3.09
C GLU A 261 -9.28 21.46 3.99
N ARG A 262 -10.61 21.40 3.80
CA ARG A 262 -11.56 22.11 4.67
C ARG A 262 -11.41 21.65 6.12
N ARG A 263 -10.88 22.57 6.91
CA ARG A 263 -10.80 22.51 8.37
C ARG A 263 -12.09 22.96 9.06
N GLY A 264 -12.93 23.69 8.34
CA GLY A 264 -14.19 24.24 8.82
C GLY A 264 -15.35 23.28 8.58
N VAL A 265 -16.33 23.35 9.47
CA VAL A 265 -17.57 22.58 9.39
C VAL A 265 -18.42 23.09 8.23
N ALA A 266 -19.10 22.23 7.46
CA ALA A 266 -19.98 22.69 6.38
C ALA A 266 -21.09 23.61 6.92
N THR A 267 -21.65 24.51 6.12
CA THR A 267 -22.82 25.33 6.52
C THR A 267 -24.14 24.78 5.99
N THR A 268 -24.09 23.97 4.93
CA THR A 268 -25.26 23.59 4.12
C THR A 268 -26.10 22.47 4.73
N LEU A 269 -25.51 21.58 5.54
CA LEU A 269 -26.21 20.46 6.17
C LEU A 269 -26.21 20.63 7.69
N ALA A 270 -27.35 20.94 8.29
CA ALA A 270 -27.43 21.22 9.73
C ALA A 270 -26.98 20.05 10.62
N ASP A 271 -27.21 18.81 10.14
CA ASP A 271 -27.02 17.61 10.94
C ASP A 271 -25.66 16.93 10.72
N TYR A 272 -24.81 17.44 9.84
CA TYR A 272 -23.56 16.80 9.43
C TYR A 272 -22.36 17.74 9.57
N VAL A 273 -21.18 17.18 9.89
CA VAL A 273 -19.95 17.99 10.03
C VAL A 273 -19.40 18.48 8.68
N SER A 274 -19.65 17.73 7.61
CA SER A 274 -19.28 18.05 6.24
C SER A 274 -20.42 17.65 5.29
N ALA A 275 -20.36 18.09 4.02
CA ALA A 275 -21.28 17.59 3.00
C ALA A 275 -21.10 16.08 2.77
N TYR A 276 -19.83 15.63 2.79
CA TYR A 276 -19.49 14.23 2.61
C TYR A 276 -20.03 13.32 3.70
N ALA A 277 -20.04 13.78 4.96
CA ALA A 277 -20.69 13.07 6.06
C ALA A 277 -22.18 12.75 5.81
N GLY A 278 -22.86 13.50 4.94
CA GLY A 278 -24.27 13.28 4.61
C GLY A 278 -24.55 12.13 3.64
N THR A 279 -23.52 11.49 3.07
CA THR A 279 -23.69 10.45 2.02
C THR A 279 -24.11 9.10 2.58
N HIS A 280 -23.55 8.72 3.73
CA HIS A 280 -23.79 7.41 4.34
C HIS A 280 -23.42 7.45 5.84
N PRO A 281 -24.09 6.69 6.73
CA PRO A 281 -23.74 6.62 8.16
C PRO A 281 -22.28 6.25 8.46
N GLN A 282 -21.65 5.46 7.59
CA GLN A 282 -20.23 5.13 7.71
C GLN A 282 -19.35 6.36 7.44
N GLU A 283 -19.65 7.11 6.38
CA GLU A 283 -18.94 8.36 6.07
C GLU A 283 -19.16 9.44 7.13
N ASP A 284 -20.37 9.51 7.68
CA ASP A 284 -20.70 10.40 8.79
C ASP A 284 -19.85 10.10 10.04
N PHE A 285 -19.70 8.81 10.36
CA PHE A 285 -18.83 8.38 11.45
C PHE A 285 -17.37 8.72 11.16
N ALA A 286 -16.85 8.38 9.97
CA ALA A 286 -15.47 8.61 9.59
C ALA A 286 -15.11 10.11 9.57
N GLU A 287 -15.99 10.96 9.04
CA GLU A 287 -15.83 12.40 9.07
C GLU A 287 -15.92 12.97 10.49
N THR A 288 -16.89 12.52 11.29
CA THR A 288 -17.00 12.93 12.70
C THR A 288 -15.74 12.51 13.48
N PHE A 289 -15.20 11.31 13.22
CA PHE A 289 -13.94 10.82 13.76
C PHE A 289 -12.78 11.74 13.38
N ARG A 290 -12.64 12.09 12.10
CA ARG A 290 -11.64 13.02 11.59
C ARG A 290 -11.70 14.36 12.33
N PHE A 291 -12.87 15.00 12.42
CA PHE A 291 -13.03 16.28 13.11
C PHE A 291 -12.70 16.18 14.60
N TYR A 292 -13.20 15.14 15.29
CA TYR A 292 -12.93 14.91 16.70
C TYR A 292 -11.45 14.76 16.99
N VAL A 293 -10.73 13.94 16.20
CA VAL A 293 -9.29 13.71 16.39
C VAL A 293 -8.48 14.94 16.00
N ALA A 294 -8.77 15.57 14.86
CA ALA A 294 -8.05 16.76 14.39
C ALA A 294 -8.23 17.98 15.29
N ARG A 295 -9.37 18.10 15.98
CA ARG A 295 -9.73 19.23 16.84
C ARG A 295 -9.82 18.85 18.33
N ARG A 296 -9.28 17.69 18.74
CA ARG A 296 -9.42 17.18 20.12
C ARG A 296 -9.02 18.17 21.21
N GLY A 297 -7.92 18.90 21.01
CA GLY A 297 -7.43 19.93 21.93
C GLY A 297 -8.15 21.28 21.82
N ARG A 298 -9.07 21.43 20.87
CA ARG A 298 -9.80 22.67 20.56
C ARG A 298 -11.30 22.41 20.38
N LEU A 299 -11.86 21.43 21.11
CA LEU A 299 -13.28 21.08 21.01
C LEU A 299 -14.19 22.25 21.38
N ARG A 300 -13.80 23.10 22.33
CA ARG A 300 -14.54 24.31 22.69
C ARG A 300 -14.70 25.26 21.48
N GLU A 301 -13.64 25.46 20.71
CA GLU A 301 -13.71 26.27 19.48
C GLU A 301 -14.60 25.61 18.42
N LEU A 302 -14.49 24.28 18.27
CA LEU A 302 -15.31 23.52 17.31
C LEU A 302 -16.80 23.60 17.65
N PHE A 303 -17.17 23.46 18.93
CA PHE A 303 -18.55 23.60 19.38
C PHE A 303 -19.06 25.05 19.25
N GLY A 304 -18.20 26.04 19.49
CA GLY A 304 -18.52 27.43 19.16
C GLY A 304 -18.76 27.65 17.66
N GLU A 305 -18.02 26.96 16.80
CA GLU A 305 -18.24 26.96 15.36
C GLU A 305 -19.58 26.30 14.97
N PHE A 306 -19.96 25.20 15.62
CA PHE A 306 -21.28 24.59 15.43
C PHE A 306 -22.43 25.55 15.73
N GLY A 307 -22.35 26.29 16.84
CA GLY A 307 -23.33 27.32 17.19
C GLY A 307 -23.41 28.43 16.14
N ARG A 308 -22.27 29.00 15.73
CA ARG A 308 -22.21 30.03 14.68
C ARG A 308 -22.78 29.55 13.35
N LYS A 309 -22.58 28.28 13.01
CA LYS A 309 -23.07 27.64 11.77
C LYS A 309 -24.45 27.00 11.93
N ARG A 310 -25.15 27.25 13.03
CA ARG A 310 -26.52 26.77 13.32
C ARG A 310 -26.67 25.25 13.12
N LYS A 311 -25.70 24.48 13.61
CA LYS A 311 -25.75 23.01 13.55
C LYS A 311 -26.83 22.46 14.47
N GLY A 312 -27.47 21.39 14.02
CA GLY A 312 -28.46 20.64 14.78
C GLY A 312 -27.84 19.99 16.02
N VAL A 313 -28.69 19.74 17.04
CA VAL A 313 -28.29 19.07 18.29
C VAL A 313 -27.68 17.70 18.02
N VAL A 314 -28.14 17.01 16.97
CA VAL A 314 -27.62 15.69 16.55
C VAL A 314 -26.10 15.70 16.30
N VAL A 315 -25.52 16.80 15.81
CA VAL A 315 -24.06 16.90 15.63
C VAL A 315 -23.33 16.81 16.97
N PHE A 316 -23.88 17.39 18.03
CA PHE A 316 -23.31 17.27 19.38
C PHE A 316 -23.47 15.84 19.90
N GLU A 317 -24.60 15.19 19.65
CA GLU A 317 -24.82 13.79 20.02
C GLU A 317 -23.82 12.84 19.35
N LYS A 318 -23.52 13.05 18.06
CA LYS A 318 -22.48 12.30 17.34
C LYS A 318 -21.12 12.39 18.04
N PHE A 319 -20.74 13.56 18.53
CA PHE A 319 -19.49 13.75 19.28
C PHE A 319 -19.50 13.07 20.64
N LEU A 320 -20.65 13.00 21.33
CA LEU A 320 -20.79 12.25 22.58
C LEU A 320 -20.67 10.74 22.33
N VAL A 321 -21.36 10.21 21.33
CA VAL A 321 -21.28 8.79 20.95
C VAL A 321 -19.85 8.42 20.55
N LEU A 322 -19.18 9.27 19.77
CA LEU A 322 -17.80 9.07 19.39
C LEU A 322 -16.84 9.17 20.59
N HIS A 323 -17.10 10.06 21.55
CA HIS A 323 -16.31 10.12 22.77
C HIS A 323 -16.40 8.82 23.56
N ASP A 324 -17.60 8.25 23.70
CA ASP A 324 -17.83 6.96 24.35
C ASP A 324 -17.13 5.82 23.59
N PHE A 325 -17.20 5.83 22.26
CA PHE A 325 -16.48 4.91 21.40
C PHE A 325 -14.97 4.96 21.67
N VAL A 326 -14.36 6.14 21.59
CA VAL A 326 -12.92 6.34 21.85
C VAL A 326 -12.53 5.93 23.28
N ARG A 327 -13.40 6.16 24.27
CA ARG A 327 -13.15 5.69 25.64
C ARG A 327 -13.13 4.16 25.71
N SER A 328 -14.00 3.47 24.98
CA SER A 328 -14.03 2.01 24.96
C SER A 328 -12.75 1.39 24.37
N LEU A 329 -12.10 2.08 23.43
CA LEU A 329 -10.79 1.67 22.88
C LEU A 329 -9.67 1.68 23.92
N ARG A 330 -9.81 2.42 25.03
CA ARG A 330 -8.77 2.56 26.07
C ARG A 330 -8.72 1.36 27.03
N GLY A 331 -9.78 0.56 27.09
CA GLY A 331 -9.87 -0.63 27.93
C GLY A 331 -9.30 -1.89 27.29
N TRP A 332 -8.80 -1.79 26.05
CA TRP A 332 -8.23 -2.91 25.32
C TRP A 332 -6.78 -3.16 25.80
N LYS A 333 -6.57 -4.32 26.43
CA LYS A 333 -5.26 -4.88 26.78
C LYS A 333 -4.86 -5.89 25.72
#